data_AF-A0A6B8VE44-F1
#
_entry.id   AF-A0A6B8VE44-F1
#
_cell.length_a   1.000
_cell.length_b   1.000
_cell.length_c   1.000
_cell.angle_alpha   90.00
_cell.angle_beta   90.00
_cell.angle_gamma   90.00
#
_symmetry.space_group_name_H-M   'P 1'
#
loop_
_entity.id
_entity.type
_entity.pdbx_description
1 polymer ?
#
loop_
_entity_poly.entity_id
_entity_poly.type
_entity_poly.pdbx_seq_one_letter_code
_entity_poly.pdbx_strand_id
1 'polypeptide(L)'
;MTDYYSLDDTLAGRIAQAGMVGTAVALPDYLSSRPLRALVTAGIGVGGAALVAVLNSFDEDPDNDPALMVDQLRRSIGDIGSVPGPESDTPPGDFSTASPLKTWTVIVVALLVIVALVRLDAALQRRIVAWLRHRGVSRPNTWMGGVATVLVFAVSEIAHQRRVRQA
;
A
#
# COMPACT_ATOMS: atom_id res chain seq x y z
N MET A 1 11.16 -13.26 -13.80
CA MET A 1 10.11 -12.92 -12.82
C MET A 1 10.70 -11.80 -11.99
N THR A 2 10.15 -10.59 -12.09
CA THR A 2 10.71 -9.38 -11.47
C THR A 2 9.98 -9.20 -10.15
N ASP A 3 10.64 -9.46 -9.03
CA ASP A 3 10.06 -9.32 -7.70
C ASP A 3 10.15 -7.87 -7.23
N TYR A 4 9.02 -7.16 -7.29
CA TYR A 4 8.87 -5.77 -6.85
C TYR A 4 8.36 -5.69 -5.41
N TYR A 5 9.15 -6.14 -4.42
CA TYR A 5 8.76 -6.03 -3.00
C TYR A 5 9.90 -5.53 -2.09
N SER A 6 10.39 -4.33 -2.37
CA SER A 6 11.36 -3.57 -1.58
C SER A 6 10.85 -3.05 -0.23
N LEU A 7 9.70 -3.52 0.27
CA LEU A 7 9.11 -3.09 1.55
C LEU A 7 9.31 -4.16 2.65
N ASP A 8 9.24 -5.45 2.27
CA ASP A 8 9.10 -6.58 3.20
C ASP A 8 10.39 -7.34 3.45
N ASP A 9 11.49 -7.05 2.74
CA ASP A 9 12.70 -7.87 2.84
C ASP A 9 13.60 -7.49 4.01
N THR A 10 13.53 -6.24 4.48
CA THR A 10 14.20 -5.83 5.73
C THR A 10 13.25 -5.92 6.93
N LEU A 11 13.77 -6.39 8.07
CA LEU A 11 13.00 -6.44 9.34
C LEU A 11 12.50 -5.04 9.74
N ALA A 12 13.32 -4.00 9.51
CA ALA A 12 12.95 -2.61 9.79
C ALA A 12 11.78 -2.14 8.90
N GLY A 13 11.79 -2.50 7.60
CA GLY A 13 10.69 -2.23 6.68
C GLY A 13 9.39 -2.90 7.10
N ARG A 14 9.44 -4.20 7.46
CA ARG A 14 8.27 -4.95 7.96
C ARG A 14 7.66 -4.34 9.23
N ILE A 15 8.51 -3.94 10.18
CA ILE A 15 8.06 -3.29 11.43
C ILE A 15 7.45 -1.92 11.13
N ALA A 16 8.10 -1.10 10.30
CA ALA A 16 7.60 0.23 9.94
C ALA A 16 6.23 0.14 9.27
N GLN A 17 6.06 -0.76 8.29
CA GLN A 17 4.78 -1.00 7.62
C GLN A 17 3.67 -1.43 8.57
N ALA A 18 3.94 -2.44 9.39
CA ALA A 18 2.99 -2.94 10.36
C ALA A 18 2.56 -1.83 11.33
N GLY A 19 3.53 -1.06 11.83
CA GLY A 19 3.28 0.07 12.73
C GLY A 19 2.45 1.18 12.09
N MET A 20 2.68 1.49 10.80
CA MET A 20 1.89 2.48 10.07
C MET A 20 0.43 2.06 9.92
N VAL A 21 0.18 0.80 9.52
CA VAL A 21 -1.18 0.27 9.40
C VAL A 21 -1.89 0.31 10.75
N GLY A 22 -1.23 -0.17 11.81
CA GLY A 22 -1.79 -0.15 13.16
C GLY A 22 -2.14 1.26 13.65
N THR A 23 -1.25 2.22 13.40
CA THR A 23 -1.46 3.62 13.77
C THR A 23 -2.64 4.22 13.02
N ALA A 24 -2.73 4.00 11.71
CA ALA A 24 -3.84 4.47 10.89
C ALA A 24 -5.19 3.88 11.33
N VAL A 25 -5.21 2.60 11.73
CA VAL A 25 -6.41 1.95 12.28
C VAL A 25 -6.79 2.50 13.65
N ALA A 26 -5.82 2.87 14.49
CA ALA A 26 -6.06 3.41 15.83
C ALA A 26 -6.54 4.87 15.84
N LEU A 27 -6.23 5.65 14.80
CA LEU A 27 -6.53 7.08 14.67
C LEU A 27 -7.96 7.52 15.07
N PRO A 28 -9.04 6.79 14.73
CA PRO A 28 -10.40 7.17 15.10
C PRO A 28 -10.67 7.30 16.61
N ASP A 29 -9.86 6.69 17.48
CA ASP A 29 -10.00 6.84 18.94
C ASP A 29 -9.41 8.16 19.47
N TYR A 30 -8.52 8.80 18.71
CA TYR A 30 -7.79 10.02 19.10
C TYR A 30 -8.24 11.25 18.33
N LEU A 31 -8.62 11.07 17.06
CA LEU A 31 -9.06 12.13 16.16
C LEU A 31 -10.54 11.96 15.83
N SER A 32 -11.37 12.81 16.42
CA SER A 32 -12.82 12.82 16.18
C SER A 32 -13.20 13.46 14.84
N SER A 33 -12.39 14.39 14.33
CA SER A 33 -12.64 15.09 13.08
C SER A 33 -12.20 14.28 11.86
N ARG A 34 -13.16 13.98 10.98
CA ARG A 34 -12.92 13.27 9.71
C ARG A 34 -11.86 13.93 8.80
N PRO A 35 -11.86 15.26 8.58
CA PRO A 35 -10.86 15.88 7.69
C PRO A 35 -9.45 15.83 8.29
N LEU A 36 -9.30 16.09 9.60
CA LEU A 36 -8.01 15.98 10.27
C LEU A 36 -7.49 14.54 10.23
N ARG A 37 -8.38 13.57 10.45
CA ARG A 37 -8.02 12.15 10.35
C ARG A 37 -7.51 11.80 8.96
N ALA A 38 -8.19 12.26 7.90
CA ALA A 38 -7.73 12.05 6.53
C ALA A 38 -6.36 12.70 6.27
N LEU A 39 -6.13 13.92 6.77
CA LEU A 39 -4.84 14.59 6.66
C LEU A 39 -3.73 13.83 7.38
N VAL A 40 -3.98 13.36 8.60
CA VAL A 40 -2.99 12.59 9.36
C VAL A 40 -2.73 11.23 8.71
N THR A 41 -3.76 10.53 8.22
CA THR A 41 -3.58 9.29 7.45
C THR A 41 -2.74 9.52 6.19
N ALA A 42 -3.00 10.60 5.45
CA ALA A 42 -2.19 10.97 4.29
C ALA A 42 -0.75 11.28 4.69
N GLY A 43 -0.54 12.00 5.79
CA GLY A 43 0.78 12.27 6.36
C GLY A 43 1.53 11.00 6.76
N ILE A 44 0.85 10.04 7.38
CA ILE A 44 1.42 8.71 7.70
C ILE A 44 1.80 7.98 6.42
N GLY A 45 0.96 8.01 5.38
CA GLY A 45 1.27 7.39 4.10
C GLY A 45 2.50 7.99 3.42
N VAL A 46 2.56 9.32 3.32
CA VAL A 46 3.69 10.04 2.70
C VAL A 46 4.97 9.88 3.52
N GLY A 47 4.91 10.12 4.83
CA GLY A 47 6.05 9.96 5.73
C GLY A 47 6.54 8.53 5.79
N GLY A 48 5.62 7.56 5.69
CA GLY A 48 5.90 6.15 5.56
C GLY A 48 6.68 5.79 4.31
N ALA A 49 6.19 6.23 3.15
CA ALA A 49 6.87 6.04 1.89
C ALA A 49 8.27 6.68 1.89
N ALA A 50 8.41 7.88 2.48
CA ALA A 50 9.70 8.54 2.63
C ALA A 50 10.66 7.79 3.56
N LEU A 51 10.17 7.32 4.72
CA LEU A 51 10.97 6.53 5.66
C LEU A 51 11.47 5.24 5.01
N VAL A 52 10.61 4.55 4.27
CA VAL A 52 11.00 3.37 3.50
C VAL A 52 12.09 3.72 2.50
N ALA A 53 11.93 4.77 1.70
CA ALA A 53 12.92 5.17 0.71
C ALA A 53 14.29 5.42 1.37
N VAL A 54 14.29 6.03 2.55
CA VAL A 54 15.50 6.23 3.35
C VAL A 54 16.06 4.90 3.89
N LEU A 55 15.24 4.04 4.48
CA LEU A 55 15.68 2.75 5.01
C LEU A 55 16.26 1.84 3.91
N ASN A 56 15.67 1.86 2.72
CA ASN A 56 16.18 1.13 1.56
C ASN A 56 17.47 1.73 1.01
N SER A 57 17.67 3.05 1.11
CA SER A 57 18.94 3.67 0.68
C SER A 57 20.16 3.26 1.53
N PHE A 58 19.92 2.65 2.70
CA PHE A 58 20.96 2.09 3.56
C PHE A 58 21.16 0.58 3.38
N ASP A 59 20.35 -0.07 2.55
CA ASP A 59 20.48 -1.49 2.23
C ASP A 59 21.37 -1.65 1.00
N GLU A 60 22.37 -2.52 1.06
CA GLU A 60 23.44 -2.63 0.03
C GLU A 60 23.06 -3.53 -1.17
N ASP A 61 21.78 -3.86 -1.33
CA ASP A 61 21.26 -4.64 -2.46
C ASP A 61 21.03 -3.73 -3.69
N PRO A 62 21.77 -3.91 -4.79
CA PRO A 62 21.67 -3.05 -5.99
C PRO A 62 20.29 -3.06 -6.65
N ASP A 63 19.44 -4.07 -6.41
CA ASP A 63 18.09 -4.14 -6.97
C ASP A 63 17.07 -3.25 -6.21
N ASN A 64 17.44 -2.73 -5.04
CA ASN A 64 16.61 -1.82 -4.23
C ASN A 64 16.88 -0.33 -4.50
N ASP A 65 17.67 0.02 -5.53
CA ASP A 65 17.99 1.40 -5.88
C ASP A 65 16.77 2.15 -6.46
N PRO A 66 16.33 3.27 -5.84
CA PRO A 66 15.24 4.10 -6.35
C PRO A 66 15.51 4.63 -7.77
N ALA A 67 16.77 4.75 -8.20
CA ALA A 67 17.12 5.14 -9.57
C ALA A 67 16.69 4.07 -10.59
N LEU A 68 16.85 2.78 -10.27
CA LEU A 68 16.40 1.67 -11.13
C LEU A 68 14.88 1.62 -11.23
N MET A 69 14.16 1.91 -10.15
CA MET A 69 12.70 2.04 -10.18
C MET A 69 12.24 3.20 -11.06
N VAL A 70 12.93 4.34 -11.03
CA VAL A 70 12.64 5.51 -11.89
C VAL A 70 12.94 5.21 -13.36
N ASP A 71 14.03 4.50 -13.65
CA ASP A 71 14.38 4.07 -15.00
C ASP A 71 13.42 3.01 -15.56
N GLN A 72 12.97 2.08 -14.72
CA GLN A 72 11.93 1.11 -15.08
C GLN A 72 10.57 1.79 -15.27
N LEU A 73 10.20 2.75 -14.42
CA LEU A 73 8.99 3.54 -14.59
C LEU A 73 9.05 4.36 -15.87
N ARG A 74 10.22 4.91 -16.23
CA ARG A 74 10.45 5.60 -17.50
C ARG A 74 10.32 4.64 -18.68
N ARG A 75 10.81 3.40 -18.57
CA ARG A 75 10.62 2.34 -19.57
C ARG A 75 9.15 1.90 -19.70
N SER A 76 8.44 1.69 -18.59
CA SER A 76 7.04 1.26 -18.58
C SER A 76 6.06 2.36 -18.96
N ILE A 77 6.33 3.62 -18.62
CA ILE A 77 5.59 4.78 -19.14
C ILE A 77 5.80 4.92 -20.65
N GLY A 78 7.01 4.63 -21.14
CA GLY A 78 7.28 4.52 -22.59
C GLY A 78 6.45 3.45 -23.27
N ASP A 79 6.20 2.33 -22.57
CA ASP A 79 5.38 1.19 -23.03
C ASP A 79 3.86 1.46 -23.02
N ILE A 80 3.39 2.42 -22.20
CA ILE A 80 1.98 2.86 -22.16
C ILE A 80 1.62 3.76 -23.37
N GLY A 81 2.63 4.29 -24.09
CA GLY A 81 2.46 5.10 -25.29
C GLY A 81 2.57 4.30 -26.59
N SER A 82 1.99 4.82 -27.69
CA SER A 82 2.03 4.21 -29.03
C SER A 82 3.41 4.23 -29.72
N VAL A 83 4.49 4.51 -28.98
CA VAL A 83 5.85 4.61 -29.51
C VAL A 83 6.77 3.78 -28.62
N PRO A 84 7.45 2.74 -29.14
CA PRO A 84 8.34 1.91 -28.35
C PRO A 84 9.42 2.76 -27.68
N GLY A 85 9.58 2.58 -26.37
CA GLY A 85 10.74 3.14 -25.66
C GLY A 85 12.03 2.56 -26.24
N PRO A 86 13.12 3.33 -26.31
CA PRO A 86 14.39 2.82 -26.82
C PRO A 86 14.82 1.63 -25.96
N GLU A 87 14.98 0.47 -26.60
CA GLU A 87 15.38 -0.82 -26.01
C GLU A 87 14.29 -1.65 -25.29
N SER A 88 13.02 -1.57 -25.71
CA SER A 88 11.96 -2.46 -25.20
C SER A 88 11.85 -3.78 -25.99
N ASP A 89 12.03 -4.93 -25.31
CA ASP A 89 11.80 -6.28 -25.85
C ASP A 89 10.35 -6.76 -25.70
N THR A 90 9.48 -5.96 -25.08
CA THR A 90 8.06 -6.25 -24.85
C THR A 90 7.24 -5.69 -26.02
N PRO A 91 6.33 -6.47 -26.64
CA PRO A 91 5.43 -5.94 -27.66
C PRO A 91 4.55 -4.82 -27.06
N PRO A 92 4.33 -3.69 -27.77
CA PRO A 92 3.52 -2.60 -27.27
C PRO A 92 2.13 -3.11 -26.88
N GLY A 93 1.74 -2.87 -25.62
CA GLY A 93 0.42 -3.23 -25.13
C GLY A 93 -0.66 -2.38 -25.80
N ASP A 94 -1.69 -3.01 -26.39
CA ASP A 94 -2.88 -2.31 -26.89
C ASP A 94 -3.78 -1.83 -25.74
N PHE A 95 -3.29 -0.88 -24.96
CA PHE A 95 -4.18 0.08 -24.35
C PHE A 95 -4.51 1.09 -25.43
N SER A 96 -5.49 0.78 -26.27
CA SER A 96 -6.01 1.72 -27.25
C SER A 96 -6.50 2.99 -26.53
N THR A 97 -5.59 3.97 -26.38
CA THR A 97 -5.86 5.35 -25.98
C THR A 97 -6.70 6.08 -27.03
N ALA A 98 -7.03 5.41 -28.14
CA ALA A 98 -7.87 5.92 -29.21
C ALA A 98 -9.32 6.21 -28.81
N SER A 99 -9.78 5.75 -27.64
CA SER A 99 -11.13 6.06 -27.13
C SER A 99 -11.09 6.58 -25.71
N PRO A 100 -11.19 7.91 -25.50
CA PRO A 100 -11.34 8.52 -24.19
C PRO A 100 -12.42 7.87 -23.33
N LEU A 101 -13.49 7.36 -23.96
CA LEU A 101 -14.58 6.64 -23.29
C LEU A 101 -14.12 5.37 -22.55
N LYS A 102 -13.21 4.57 -23.12
CA LYS A 102 -12.69 3.37 -22.43
C LYS A 102 -11.89 3.75 -21.19
N THR A 103 -11.02 4.75 -21.29
CA THR A 103 -10.23 5.26 -20.15
C THR A 103 -11.13 5.79 -19.04
N TRP A 104 -12.12 6.62 -19.37
CA TRP A 104 -13.08 7.13 -18.39
C TRP A 104 -13.92 6.02 -17.76
N THR A 105 -14.30 5.00 -18.53
CA THR A 105 -15.04 3.84 -18.00
C THR A 105 -14.22 3.07 -16.99
N VAL A 106 -12.95 2.75 -17.29
CA VAL A 106 -12.07 2.05 -16.36
C VAL A 106 -11.86 2.87 -15.08
N ILE A 107 -11.62 4.17 -15.19
CA ILE A 107 -11.47 5.07 -14.03
C ILE A 107 -12.74 5.05 -13.16
N VAL A 108 -13.92 5.21 -13.77
CA VAL A 108 -15.19 5.22 -13.04
C VAL A 108 -15.44 3.88 -12.36
N VAL A 109 -15.21 2.77 -13.05
CA VAL A 109 -15.37 1.42 -12.47
C VAL A 109 -14.41 1.22 -11.31
N ALA A 110 -13.14 1.59 -11.45
CA ALA A 110 -12.16 1.52 -10.38
C ALA A 110 -12.58 2.37 -9.17
N LEU A 111 -13.04 3.60 -9.40
CA LEU A 111 -13.56 4.47 -8.34
C LEU A 111 -14.78 3.86 -7.63
N LEU A 112 -15.71 3.26 -8.36
CA LEU A 112 -16.87 2.58 -7.78
C LEU A 112 -16.45 1.39 -6.91
N VAL A 113 -15.48 0.59 -7.36
CA VAL A 113 -14.93 -0.51 -6.58
C VAL A 113 -14.27 0.01 -5.30
N ILE A 114 -13.45 1.06 -5.39
CA ILE A 114 -12.83 1.69 -4.22
C ILE A 114 -13.89 2.19 -3.23
N VAL A 115 -14.91 2.90 -3.71
CA VAL A 115 -16.00 3.39 -2.86
C VAL A 115 -16.75 2.23 -2.20
N ALA A 116 -17.02 1.15 -2.94
CA ALA A 116 -17.68 -0.03 -2.40
C ALA A 116 -16.84 -0.71 -1.30
N LEU A 117 -15.54 -0.88 -1.53
CA LEU A 117 -14.61 -1.44 -0.55
C LEU A 117 -14.52 -0.56 0.71
N VAL A 118 -14.38 0.75 0.56
CA VAL A 118 -14.35 1.70 1.70
C VAL A 118 -15.65 1.65 2.50
N ARG A 119 -16.80 1.53 1.82
CA ARG A 119 -18.11 1.41 2.49
C ARG A 119 -18.23 0.10 3.24
N LEU A 120 -17.78 -1.00 2.64
CA LEU A 120 -17.81 -2.33 3.24
C LEU A 120 -16.92 -2.38 4.49
N ASP A 121 -15.68 -1.89 4.38
CA ASP A 121 -14.74 -1.79 5.49
C ASP A 121 -15.33 -0.94 6.63
N ALA A 122 -15.86 0.24 6.32
CA ALA A 122 -16.50 1.09 7.31
C ALA A 122 -17.71 0.42 7.99
N ALA A 123 -18.47 -0.41 7.27
CA ALA A 123 -19.59 -1.15 7.84
C ALA A 123 -19.11 -2.27 8.78
N LEU A 124 -18.09 -3.02 8.37
CA LEU A 124 -17.47 -4.07 9.17
C LEU A 124 -16.84 -3.49 10.44
N GLN A 125 -16.04 -2.43 10.30
CA GLN A 125 -15.40 -1.74 11.41
C GLN A 125 -16.43 -1.24 12.43
N ARG A 126 -17.54 -0.65 11.98
CA ARG A 126 -18.62 -0.20 12.90
C ARG A 126 -19.20 -1.35 13.70
N ARG A 127 -19.40 -2.53 13.09
CA ARG A 127 -19.91 -3.72 13.79
C ARG A 127 -18.92 -4.23 14.83
N ILE A 128 -17.65 -4.35 14.47
CA ILE A 128 -16.60 -4.80 15.38
C ILE A 128 -16.44 -3.80 16.54
N VAL A 129 -16.39 -2.51 16.25
CA VAL A 129 -16.31 -1.44 17.26
C VAL A 129 -17.51 -1.48 18.20
N ALA A 130 -18.73 -1.64 17.69
CA ALA A 130 -19.92 -1.76 18.52
C ALA A 130 -19.83 -2.98 19.45
N TRP A 131 -19.43 -4.13 18.91
CA TRP A 131 -19.24 -5.35 19.69
C TRP A 131 -18.16 -5.20 20.78
N LEU A 132 -17.00 -4.61 20.45
CA LEU A 132 -15.92 -4.35 21.41
C LEU A 132 -16.36 -3.37 22.51
N ARG A 133 -17.11 -2.32 22.16
CA ARG A 133 -17.67 -1.38 23.15
C ARG A 133 -18.69 -2.06 24.06
N HIS A 134 -19.54 -2.93 23.53
CA HIS A 134 -20.46 -3.73 24.34
C HIS A 134 -19.72 -4.67 25.31
N ARG A 135 -18.50 -5.09 24.97
CA ARG A 135 -17.61 -5.86 25.85
C ARG A 135 -16.81 -5.01 26.85
N GLY A 136 -17.02 -3.69 26.88
CA GLY A 136 -16.36 -2.78 27.82
C GLY A 136 -14.99 -2.25 27.35
N VAL A 137 -14.62 -2.45 26.09
CA VAL A 137 -13.36 -1.93 25.55
C VAL A 137 -13.48 -0.42 25.29
N SER A 138 -12.72 0.38 26.03
CA SER A 138 -12.76 1.85 25.97
C SER A 138 -12.21 2.43 24.66
N ARG A 139 -11.18 1.80 24.10
CA ARG A 139 -10.50 2.19 22.85
C ARG A 139 -10.47 1.06 21.83
N PRO A 140 -11.62 0.78 21.19
CA PRO A 140 -11.77 -0.37 20.32
C PRO A 140 -10.90 -0.27 19.06
N ASN A 141 -10.68 0.93 18.50
CA ASN A 141 -9.86 1.09 17.30
C ASN A 141 -8.36 0.95 17.61
N THR A 142 -7.93 1.35 18.81
CA THR A 142 -6.55 1.14 19.27
C THR A 142 -6.24 -0.34 19.40
N TRP A 143 -7.16 -1.13 19.96
CA TRP A 143 -7.02 -2.59 20.02
C TRP A 143 -6.99 -3.22 18.62
N MET A 144 -7.88 -2.79 17.72
CA MET A 144 -7.85 -3.26 16.33
C MET A 144 -6.54 -2.86 15.63
N GLY A 145 -5.99 -1.68 15.93
CA GLY A 145 -4.69 -1.24 15.41
C GLY A 145 -3.55 -2.12 15.88
N GLY A 146 -3.55 -2.52 17.15
CA GLY A 146 -2.58 -3.50 17.68
C GLY A 146 -2.69 -4.86 16.97
N VAL A 147 -3.91 -5.38 16.81
CA VAL A 147 -4.15 -6.64 16.08
C VAL A 147 -3.71 -6.53 14.63
N ALA A 148 -4.05 -5.43 13.95
CA ALA A 148 -3.65 -5.17 12.57
C ALA A 148 -2.13 -5.11 12.42
N THR A 149 -1.43 -4.48 13.36
CA THR A 149 0.05 -4.45 13.40
C THR A 149 0.61 -5.88 13.44
N VAL A 150 0.13 -6.69 14.39
CA VAL A 150 0.61 -8.07 14.55
C VAL A 150 0.33 -8.91 13.30
N LEU A 151 -0.87 -8.77 12.73
CA LEU A 151 -1.26 -9.52 11.52
C LEU A 151 -0.41 -9.11 10.31
N VAL A 152 -0.24 -7.81 10.07
CA VAL A 152 0.57 -7.31 8.94
C VAL A 152 2.01 -7.76 9.08
N PHE A 153 2.59 -7.65 10.28
CA PHE A 153 3.95 -8.14 10.54
C PHE A 153 4.06 -9.66 10.32
N ALA A 154 3.11 -10.45 10.82
CA ALA A 154 3.14 -11.90 10.64
C ALA A 154 3.04 -12.30 9.16
N VAL A 155 2.17 -11.64 8.40
CA VAL A 155 2.02 -11.87 6.95
C VAL A 155 3.31 -11.53 6.21
N SER A 156 3.90 -10.37 6.49
CA SER A 156 5.15 -9.96 5.83
C SER A 156 6.32 -10.86 6.21
N GLU A 157 6.40 -11.29 7.47
CA GLU A 157 7.41 -12.25 7.94
C GLU A 157 7.25 -13.63 7.26
N ILE A 158 6.02 -14.13 7.12
CA ILE A 158 5.76 -15.39 6.41
C ILE A 158 6.14 -15.28 4.93
N ALA A 159 5.84 -14.15 4.29
CA ALA A 159 6.21 -13.90 2.90
C ALA A 159 7.74 -13.90 2.73
N HIS A 160 8.45 -13.22 3.62
CA HIS A 160 9.91 -13.17 3.64
C HIS A 160 10.54 -14.57 3.84
N GLN A 161 10.06 -15.34 4.82
CA GLN A 161 10.57 -16.71 5.05
C GLN A 161 10.34 -17.65 3.86
N ARG A 162 9.25 -17.47 3.11
CA ARG A 162 9.00 -18.26 1.89
C ARG A 162 9.99 -17.92 0.79
N ARG A 163 10.32 -16.63 0.61
CA ARG A 163 11.32 -16.17 -0.37
C ARG A 163 12.71 -16.72 -0.05
N VAL A 164 13.16 -16.60 1.20
CA VAL A 164 14.48 -17.11 1.65
C VAL A 164 14.63 -18.62 1.44
N ARG A 165 13.55 -19.40 1.50
CA ARG A 165 13.58 -20.86 1.25
C ARG A 165 13.58 -21.25 -0.23
N GLN A 166 13.23 -20.33 -1.11
CA GLN A 166 13.12 -20.56 -2.56
C GLN A 166 14.33 -20.02 -3.34
N ALA A 167 15.15 -19.16 -2.70
CA ALA A 167 16.48 -18.76 -3.15
C ALA A 167 17.52 -19.83 -2.80
#